data_AF-G4ZEW6-F1
#
_entry.id   AF-G4ZEW6-F1
#
_cell.length_a   1.000
_cell.length_b   1.000
_cell.length_c   1.000
_cell.angle_alpha   90.00
_cell.angle_beta   90.00
_cell.angle_gamma   90.00
#
_symmetry.space_group_name_H-M   'P 1'
#
loop_
_entity.id
_entity.type
_entity.pdbx_description
1 polymer ?
#
loop_
_entity_poly.entity_id
_entity_poly.type
_entity_poly.pdbx_seq_one_letter_code
_entity_poly.pdbx_strand_id
1 'polypeptide(L)'
;AHREGRDWVLVADCNGIPPTTARNIVQRQAADVKKRGGARAACTKCTPEMEEALVGYLEDNCQYTLVQMQETLAFDFRVHISTSLISSRRAR
;
A
#
# COMPACT_ATOMS: atom_id res chain seq x y z
N ALA A 1 -0.46 1.25 -31.90
CA ALA A 1 0.85 1.24 -32.60
C ALA A 1 1.61 -0.08 -32.44
N HIS A 2 2.36 -0.31 -31.36
CA HIS A 2 3.16 -1.55 -31.19
C HIS A 2 2.33 -2.84 -31.26
N ARG A 3 1.17 -2.90 -30.58
CA ARG A 3 0.27 -4.08 -30.63
C ARG A 3 -0.33 -4.34 -32.02
N GLU A 4 -0.37 -3.32 -32.88
CA GLU A 4 -0.86 -3.40 -34.27
C GLU A 4 0.29 -3.65 -35.27
N GLY A 5 1.52 -3.92 -34.79
CA GLY A 5 2.70 -4.07 -35.65
C GLY A 5 3.15 -2.79 -36.37
N ARG A 6 2.61 -1.63 -35.98
CA ARG A 6 2.97 -0.33 -36.56
C ARG A 6 4.23 0.24 -35.89
N ASP A 7 4.94 1.09 -36.63
CA ASP A 7 6.14 1.75 -36.12
C ASP A 7 5.81 2.67 -34.93
N TRP A 8 6.14 2.21 -33.74
CA TRP A 8 5.89 2.90 -32.50
C TRP A 8 6.95 3.97 -32.20
N VAL A 9 8.11 3.94 -32.88
CA VAL A 9 9.18 4.93 -32.72
C VAL A 9 8.73 6.24 -33.34
N LEU A 10 8.24 6.18 -34.59
CA LEU A 10 7.66 7.35 -35.26
C LEU A 10 6.50 7.96 -34.43
N VAL A 11 5.64 7.12 -33.87
CA VAL A 11 4.54 7.57 -33.01
C VAL A 11 5.08 8.26 -31.75
N ALA A 12 6.17 7.78 -31.14
CA ALA A 12 6.76 8.41 -29.97
C ALA A 12 7.34 9.80 -30.30
N ASP A 13 8.07 9.90 -31.42
CA ASP A 13 8.67 11.15 -31.88
C ASP A 13 7.60 12.21 -32.20
N CYS A 14 6.51 11.82 -32.89
CA CYS A 14 5.37 12.71 -33.16
C CYS A 14 4.65 13.17 -31.88
N ASN A 15 4.71 12.40 -30.79
CA ASN A 15 4.08 12.73 -29.51
C ASN A 15 5.07 13.37 -28.51
N GLY A 16 6.32 13.64 -28.91
CA GLY A 16 7.34 14.21 -28.03
C GLY A 16 7.71 13.30 -26.85
N ILE A 17 7.46 11.99 -26.97
CA ILE A 17 7.80 11.02 -25.94
C ILE A 17 9.26 10.62 -26.12
N PRO A 18 10.12 10.74 -25.10
CA PRO A 18 11.51 10.31 -25.22
C PRO A 18 11.62 8.83 -25.64
N PRO A 19 12.54 8.46 -26.54
CA PRO A 19 12.67 7.09 -27.05
C PRO A 19 12.83 6.03 -25.95
N THR A 20 13.50 6.38 -24.85
CA THR A 20 13.67 5.52 -23.67
C THR A 20 12.34 5.27 -22.95
N THR A 21 11.51 6.29 -22.77
CA THR A 21 10.18 6.18 -22.17
C THR A 21 9.25 5.35 -23.06
N ALA A 22 9.24 5.63 -24.37
CA ALA A 22 8.45 4.86 -25.33
C ALA A 22 8.86 3.38 -25.35
N ARG A 23 10.18 3.09 -25.36
CA ARG A 23 10.71 1.73 -25.25
C ARG A 23 10.25 1.04 -23.97
N ASN A 24 10.30 1.72 -22.82
CA ASN A 24 9.84 1.17 -21.54
C ASN A 24 8.34 0.85 -21.55
N ILE A 25 7.50 1.69 -22.15
CA ILE A 25 6.06 1.45 -22.28
C ILE A 25 5.80 0.23 -23.17
N VAL A 26 6.51 0.14 -24.29
CA VAL A 26 6.42 -0.99 -25.23
C VAL A 26 6.86 -2.30 -24.57
N GLN A 27 8.00 -2.31 -23.88
CA GLN A 27 8.51 -3.49 -23.17
C GLN A 27 7.58 -3.95 -22.05
N ARG A 28 7.01 -3.01 -21.29
CA ARG A 28 6.03 -3.31 -20.24
C ARG A 28 4.67 -3.74 -20.81
N GLN A 29 4.43 -3.52 -22.11
CA GLN A 29 3.17 -3.71 -22.82
C GLN A 29 1.96 -3.03 -22.15
N ALA A 30 2.22 -2.01 -21.33
CA ALA A 30 1.24 -1.30 -20.53
C ALA A 30 1.59 0.19 -20.53
N ALA A 31 0.62 1.01 -20.93
CA ALA A 31 0.69 2.46 -20.80
C ALA A 31 0.48 2.92 -19.34
N ASP A 32 -0.04 2.03 -18.49
CA ASP A 32 -0.36 2.34 -17.11
C ASP A 32 0.90 2.60 -16.27
N VAL A 33 0.87 3.70 -15.53
CA VAL A 33 1.95 4.07 -14.62
C VAL A 33 1.78 3.27 -13.34
N LYS A 34 2.76 2.42 -13.02
CA LYS A 34 2.81 1.71 -11.73
C LYS A 34 2.63 2.72 -10.59
N LYS A 35 1.84 2.36 -9.58
CA LYS A 35 1.68 3.15 -8.35
C LYS A 35 3.05 3.58 -7.83
N ARG A 36 3.28 4.89 -7.76
CA ARG A 36 4.54 5.46 -7.31
C ARG A 36 4.53 5.62 -5.79
N GLY A 37 5.57 5.14 -5.13
CA GLY A 37 5.72 5.22 -3.68
C GLY A 37 4.88 4.20 -2.91
N GLY A 38 4.94 4.28 -1.58
CA GLY A 38 4.27 3.35 -0.65
C GLY A 38 5.16 3.01 0.53
N ALA A 39 4.53 2.64 1.65
CA ALA A 39 5.24 2.12 2.81
C ALA A 39 5.70 0.68 2.53
N ARG A 40 6.93 0.35 2.95
CA ARG A 40 7.41 -1.04 2.91
C ARG A 40 6.76 -1.81 4.05
N ALA A 41 6.38 -3.07 3.82
CA ALA A 41 5.81 -3.93 4.86
C ALA A 41 6.71 -3.99 6.11
N ALA A 42 8.03 -4.18 5.91
CA ALA A 42 9.03 -4.19 6.98
C ALA A 42 9.17 -2.87 7.77
N CYS A 43 8.68 -1.75 7.22
CA CYS A 43 8.71 -0.45 7.90
C CYS A 43 7.35 -0.09 8.54
N THR A 44 6.38 -1.00 8.50
CA THR A 44 5.03 -0.76 9.01
C THR A 44 4.93 -1.19 10.46
N LYS A 45 4.59 -0.26 11.37
CA LYS A 45 4.53 -0.52 12.83
C LYS A 45 3.36 -1.39 13.29
N CYS A 46 2.30 -1.46 12.50
CA CYS A 46 1.11 -2.28 12.77
C CYS A 46 1.01 -3.28 11.63
N THR A 47 1.24 -4.55 11.92
CA THR A 47 1.16 -5.63 10.93
C THR A 47 -0.32 -5.98 10.65
N PRO A 48 -0.62 -6.68 9.55
CA PRO A 48 -1.99 -7.15 9.29
C PRO A 48 -2.55 -8.02 10.42
N GLU A 49 -1.71 -8.86 11.03
CA GLU A 49 -2.09 -9.71 12.17
C GLU A 49 -2.49 -8.89 13.40
N MET A 50 -1.77 -7.79 13.68
CA MET A 50 -2.15 -6.86 14.75
C MET A 50 -3.47 -6.14 14.42
N GLU A 51 -3.73 -5.82 13.16
CA GLU A 51 -5.00 -5.21 12.74
C GLU A 51 -6.18 -6.18 12.94
N GLU A 52 -5.99 -7.46 12.61
CA GLU A 52 -6.98 -8.51 12.86
C GLU A 52 -7.25 -8.70 14.35
N ALA A 53 -6.20 -8.73 15.19
CA ALA A 53 -6.37 -8.79 16.64
C ALA A 53 -7.13 -7.57 17.21
N LEU A 54 -6.86 -6.36 16.69
CA LEU A 54 -7.60 -5.16 17.08
C LEU A 54 -9.10 -5.27 16.74
N VAL A 55 -9.47 -5.92 15.64
CA VAL A 55 -10.87 -6.20 15.29
C VAL A 55 -11.45 -7.21 16.27
N GLY A 56 -10.75 -8.32 16.52
CA GLY A 56 -11.18 -9.36 17.45
C GLY A 56 -11.47 -8.82 18.86
N TYR A 57 -10.59 -7.97 19.41
CA TYR A 57 -10.85 -7.36 20.72
C TYR A 57 -12.16 -6.57 20.76
N LEU A 58 -12.56 -5.90 19.67
CA LEU A 58 -13.80 -5.13 19.63
C LEU A 58 -15.04 -5.98 19.44
N GLU A 59 -14.89 -7.10 18.74
CA GLU A 59 -15.94 -8.10 18.62
C GLU A 59 -16.20 -8.76 19.98
N ASP A 60 -15.14 -9.05 20.74
CA ASP A 60 -15.23 -9.57 22.10
C ASP A 60 -15.79 -8.54 23.09
N ASN A 61 -15.33 -7.30 23.01
CA ASN A 61 -15.80 -6.20 23.84
C ASN A 61 -15.73 -4.84 23.13
N CYS A 62 -16.89 -4.37 22.68
CA CYS A 62 -17.02 -3.09 21.97
C CYS A 62 -16.73 -1.85 22.83
N GLN A 63 -16.65 -2.01 24.17
CA GLN A 63 -16.35 -0.92 25.11
C GLN A 63 -14.84 -0.72 25.35
N TYR A 64 -13.97 -1.51 24.71
CA TYR A 64 -12.54 -1.33 24.87
C TYR A 64 -12.09 0.08 24.45
N THR A 65 -11.44 0.76 25.40
CA THR A 65 -10.77 2.03 25.15
C THR A 65 -9.48 1.81 24.36
N LEU A 66 -9.00 2.86 23.69
CA LEU A 66 -7.74 2.78 22.92
C LEU A 66 -6.52 2.42 23.79
N VAL A 67 -6.52 2.82 25.06
CA VAL A 67 -5.44 2.49 26.01
C VAL A 67 -5.48 1.00 26.36
N GLN A 68 -6.67 0.45 26.64
CA GLN A 68 -6.81 -0.98 26.90
C GLN A 68 -6.39 -1.81 25.68
N MET A 69 -6.76 -1.40 24.46
CA MET A 69 -6.30 -2.08 23.24
C MET A 69 -4.78 -2.00 23.03
N GLN A 70 -4.17 -0.89 23.47
CA GLN A 70 -2.73 -0.73 23.42
C GLN A 70 -2.03 -1.70 24.39
N GLU A 71 -2.59 -1.86 25.59
CA GLU A 71 -2.11 -2.80 26.60
C GLU A 71 -2.29 -4.26 26.17
N THR A 72 -3.43 -4.62 25.57
CA THR A 72 -3.67 -5.98 25.05
C THR A 72 -2.72 -6.32 23.91
N LEU A 73 -2.51 -5.40 22.94
CA LEU A 73 -1.51 -5.60 21.89
C LEU A 73 -0.08 -5.72 22.45
N ALA A 74 0.26 -4.94 23.47
CA ALA A 74 1.56 -5.05 24.12
C ALA A 74 1.75 -6.39 24.83
N PHE A 75 0.68 -6.96 25.37
CA PHE A 75 0.69 -8.29 25.93
C PHE A 75 0.84 -9.37 24.85
N ASP A 76 0.02 -9.36 23.80
CA ASP A 76 -0.02 -10.44 22.81
C ASP A 76 1.18 -10.43 21.85
N PHE A 77 1.55 -9.25 21.36
CA PHE A 77 2.56 -9.09 20.31
C PHE A 77 3.90 -8.53 20.82
N ARG A 78 3.99 -8.19 22.11
CA ARG A 78 5.19 -7.57 22.73
C ARG A 78 5.61 -6.26 22.05
N VAL A 79 4.63 -5.50 21.54
CA VAL A 79 4.85 -4.22 20.84
C VAL A 79 4.15 -3.07 21.55
N HIS A 80 4.79 -1.91 21.58
CA HIS A 80 4.15 -0.69 22.06
C HIS A 80 3.93 0.28 20.90
N ILE A 81 2.67 0.41 20.48
CA ILE A 81 2.25 1.33 19.41
C ILE A 81 1.38 2.44 19.98
N SER A 82 1.37 3.63 19.38
CA SER A 82 0.58 4.75 19.91
C SER A 82 -0.93 4.51 19.74
N THR A 83 -1.71 5.04 20.69
CA THR A 83 -3.19 5.05 20.60
C THR A 83 -3.70 5.77 19.35
N SER A 84 -2.99 6.80 18.88
CA SER A 84 -3.27 7.46 17.60
C SER A 84 -3.11 6.52 16.40
N LEU A 85 -2.08 5.65 16.41
CA LEU A 85 -1.91 4.65 15.36
C LEU A 85 -3.07 3.64 15.39
N ILE A 86 -3.42 3.13 16.57
CA ILE A 86 -4.57 2.22 16.75
C ILE A 86 -5.86 2.85 16.21
N SER A 87 -6.14 4.09 16.59
CA SER A 87 -7.30 4.84 16.09
C SER A 87 -7.30 4.96 14.56
N SER A 88 -6.15 5.32 13.96
CA SER A 88 -6.03 5.46 12.51
C SER A 88 -6.18 4.16 11.71
N ARG A 89 -5.95 3.01 12.36
CA ARG A 89 -6.15 1.68 11.74
C ARG A 89 -7.60 1.22 11.82
N ARG A 90 -8.31 1.59 12.90
CA ARG A 90 -9.74 1.31 13.08
C ARG A 90 -10.66 2.13 12.19
N ALA A 91 -10.25 3.33 11.78
CA ALA A 91 -11.07 4.26 11.00
C ALA A 91 -11.02 4.03 9.46
N ARG A 92 -10.40 2.94 9.01
CA ARG A 92 -10.07 2.71 7.60
C ARG A 92 -10.96 1.64 6.98
#